data_AF-A0A949Y8F6-F1
#
_entry.id   AF-A0A949Y8F6-F1
#
_cell.length_a   1.000
_cell.length_b   1.000
_cell.length_c   1.000
_cell.angle_alpha   90.00
_cell.angle_beta   90.00
_cell.angle_gamma   90.00
#
_symmetry.space_group_name_H-M   'P 1'
#
loop_
_entity.id
_entity.type
_entity.pdbx_description
1 polymer ?
#
loop_
_entity_poly.entity_id
_entity_poly.type
_entity_poly.pdbx_seq_one_letter_code
_entity_poly.pdbx_strand_id
1 'polypeptide(L)'
;FLEREHKEADAENAAEDKGFTGRKQGTRPSHDLQEFVGEYANPGYGRVTIALSNSQNSLQFKLNDLTRTVGHFHYDTFAVPADPIDPIEKLKISFITDLNGDISSVSIPLEENVKSILFDRVAEKQMFEREFLEQFIGDYDFMGRTLSVRFNGSKLTAAFPGEPVLPLEPKHGTLFNVVSLPGTTIEFKKDESGAFTQLIFGATDVSYLIKRK
;
A
#
# COMPACT_ATOMS: atom_id res chain seq x y z
N PHE A 1 -14.55 16.14 35.93
CA PHE A 1 -13.67 15.54 34.91
C PHE A 1 -13.34 14.12 35.32
N LEU A 2 -12.58 13.90 36.40
CA LEU A 2 -12.23 12.58 36.94
C LEU A 2 -13.44 11.64 37.20
N GLU A 3 -14.54 12.14 37.76
CA GLU A 3 -15.77 11.33 37.95
C GLU A 3 -16.42 10.90 36.63
N ARG A 4 -16.24 11.67 35.56
CA ARG A 4 -16.78 11.33 34.24
C ARG A 4 -15.93 10.24 33.61
N GLU A 5 -14.61 10.37 33.65
CA GLU A 5 -13.66 9.35 33.16
C GLU A 5 -13.84 8.01 33.87
N HIS A 6 -14.00 8.00 35.19
CA HIS A 6 -14.27 6.76 35.92
C HIS A 6 -15.57 6.09 35.48
N LYS A 7 -16.66 6.87 35.32
CA LYS A 7 -17.94 6.33 34.83
C LYS A 7 -17.85 5.82 33.39
N GLU A 8 -17.07 6.48 32.53
CA GLU A 8 -16.83 6.06 31.16
C GLU A 8 -16.04 4.72 31.13
N ALA A 9 -14.97 4.62 31.93
CA ALA A 9 -14.19 3.38 32.06
C ALA A 9 -15.01 2.22 32.63
N ASP A 10 -15.81 2.45 33.67
CA ASP A 10 -16.70 1.43 34.25
C ASP A 10 -17.74 0.93 33.23
N ALA A 11 -18.26 1.84 32.40
CA ALA A 11 -19.20 1.48 31.33
C ALA A 11 -18.52 0.71 30.18
N GLU A 12 -17.29 1.08 29.80
CA GLU A 12 -16.48 0.36 28.79
C GLU A 12 -16.19 -1.07 29.28
N ASN A 13 -15.69 -1.24 30.50
CA ASN A 13 -15.42 -2.55 31.11
C ASN A 13 -16.69 -3.41 31.19
N ALA A 14 -17.82 -2.85 31.64
CA ALA A 14 -19.09 -3.58 31.73
C ALA A 14 -19.64 -4.01 30.35
N ALA A 15 -19.32 -3.27 29.29
CA ALA A 15 -19.62 -3.66 27.91
C ALA A 15 -18.72 -4.79 27.43
N GLU A 16 -17.41 -4.71 27.71
CA GLU A 16 -16.42 -5.75 27.39
C GLU A 16 -16.73 -7.08 28.09
N ASP A 17 -17.08 -7.05 29.39
CA ASP A 17 -17.50 -8.24 30.16
C ASP A 17 -18.73 -8.94 29.54
N LYS A 18 -19.58 -8.17 28.85
CA LYS A 18 -20.75 -8.66 28.11
C LYS A 18 -20.45 -9.00 26.64
N GLY A 19 -19.18 -8.92 26.23
CA GLY A 19 -18.72 -9.20 24.87
C GLY A 19 -18.98 -8.07 23.85
N PHE A 20 -19.48 -6.92 24.30
CA PHE A 20 -19.68 -5.74 23.45
C PHE A 20 -18.39 -4.94 23.34
N THR A 21 -17.47 -5.42 22.51
CA THR A 21 -16.23 -4.70 22.22
C THR A 21 -16.35 -3.89 20.93
N GLY A 22 -15.67 -2.75 20.85
CA GLY A 22 -15.51 -2.01 19.60
C GLY A 22 -14.68 -2.75 18.53
N ARG A 23 -14.05 -3.87 18.91
CA ARG A 23 -13.21 -4.71 18.06
C ARG A 23 -14.02 -5.86 17.46
N LYS A 24 -13.69 -6.26 16.23
CA LYS A 24 -14.21 -7.50 15.63
C LYS A 24 -13.18 -8.60 15.81
N GLN A 25 -13.47 -9.54 16.71
CA GLN A 25 -12.57 -10.64 17.08
C GLN A 25 -12.45 -11.67 15.95
N GLY A 26 -11.34 -12.43 15.94
CA GLY A 26 -11.10 -13.50 14.97
C GLY A 26 -10.82 -13.04 13.54
N THR A 27 -10.60 -11.74 13.32
CA THR A 27 -10.20 -11.20 12.03
C THR A 27 -8.69 -11.21 11.86
N ARG A 28 -8.21 -11.09 10.63
CA ARG A 28 -6.80 -10.94 10.25
C ARG A 28 -6.66 -9.84 9.21
N PRO A 29 -5.48 -9.23 9.03
CA PRO A 29 -5.19 -8.43 7.85
C PRO A 29 -5.48 -9.23 6.57
N SER A 30 -5.97 -8.55 5.54
CA SER A 30 -6.23 -9.15 4.23
C SER A 30 -4.94 -9.41 3.44
N HIS A 31 -3.85 -8.73 3.79
CA HIS A 31 -2.53 -8.81 3.16
C HIS A 31 -1.44 -9.14 4.20
N ASP A 32 -0.28 -9.57 3.72
CA ASP A 32 0.91 -9.66 4.57
C ASP A 32 1.32 -8.25 5.04
N LEU A 33 1.91 -8.15 6.24
CA LEU A 33 2.28 -6.84 6.82
C LEU A 33 3.21 -6.02 5.92
N GLN A 34 4.06 -6.71 5.15
CA GLN A 34 4.98 -6.09 4.22
C GLN A 34 4.27 -5.34 3.08
N GLU A 35 3.05 -5.74 2.71
CA GLU A 35 2.31 -5.14 1.59
C GLU A 35 1.73 -3.76 1.95
N PHE A 36 1.49 -3.50 3.24
CA PHE A 36 1.09 -2.19 3.76
C PHE A 36 2.26 -1.20 3.90
N VAL A 37 3.51 -1.68 3.86
CA VAL A 37 4.71 -0.83 3.99
C VAL A 37 4.83 0.09 2.78
N GLY A 38 5.08 1.37 3.04
CA GLY A 38 5.24 2.37 1.99
C GLY A 38 5.03 3.80 2.48
N GLU A 39 5.11 4.73 1.54
CA GLU A 39 4.71 6.10 1.76
C GLU A 39 3.30 6.35 1.19
N TYR A 40 2.54 7.16 1.91
CA TYR A 40 1.20 7.58 1.53
C TYR A 40 1.11 9.10 1.67
N ALA A 41 0.45 9.79 0.76
CA ALA A 41 0.43 11.24 0.73
C ALA A 41 -0.98 11.81 0.61
N ASN A 42 -1.19 12.93 1.28
CA ASN A 42 -2.34 13.80 1.10
C ASN A 42 -1.84 15.23 0.84
N PRO A 43 -2.39 15.96 -0.15
CA PRO A 43 -1.93 17.31 -0.49
C PRO A 43 -1.98 18.32 0.68
N GLY A 44 -2.91 18.16 1.62
CA GLY A 44 -3.09 19.06 2.76
C GLY A 44 -2.38 18.61 4.04
N TYR A 45 -2.22 17.29 4.25
CA TYR A 45 -1.68 16.74 5.50
C TYR A 45 -0.25 16.20 5.37
N GLY A 46 0.34 16.19 4.17
CA GLY A 46 1.70 15.73 3.94
C GLY A 46 1.77 14.22 3.76
N ARG A 47 2.82 13.60 4.33
CA ARG A 47 3.16 12.18 4.11
C ARG A 47 3.04 11.36 5.39
N VAL A 48 2.46 10.19 5.22
CA VAL A 48 2.48 9.08 6.18
C VAL A 48 3.48 8.04 5.70
N THR A 49 4.39 7.63 6.57
CA THR A 49 5.26 6.48 6.34
C THR A 49 4.77 5.31 7.17
N ILE A 50 4.57 4.16 6.53
CA ILE A 50 4.28 2.89 7.18
C ILE A 50 5.50 1.99 7.01
N ALA A 51 6.01 1.46 8.11
CA ALA A 51 7.13 0.53 8.15
C ALA A 51 6.78 -0.70 8.99
N LEU A 52 7.56 -1.78 8.86
CA LEU A 52 7.49 -2.88 9.80
C LEU A 52 7.95 -2.40 11.19
N SER A 53 7.23 -2.80 12.22
CA SER A 53 7.68 -2.63 13.60
C SER A 53 8.59 -3.79 14.01
N ASN A 54 9.44 -3.54 15.01
CA ASN A 54 10.21 -4.61 15.66
C ASN A 54 9.32 -5.54 16.52
N SER A 55 8.09 -5.10 16.83
CA SER A 55 7.11 -5.91 17.55
C SER A 55 6.32 -6.78 16.58
N GLN A 56 6.13 -8.05 16.93
CA GLN A 56 5.41 -9.03 16.11
C GLN A 56 4.00 -8.53 15.78
N ASN A 57 3.56 -8.74 14.54
CA ASN A 57 2.22 -8.40 14.05
C ASN A 57 1.83 -6.93 14.21
N SER A 58 2.79 -6.01 14.10
CA SER A 58 2.55 -4.57 14.20
C SER A 58 3.31 -3.78 13.13
N LEU A 59 2.83 -2.57 12.87
CA LEU A 59 3.44 -1.63 11.96
C LEU A 59 3.92 -0.40 12.74
N GLN A 60 4.90 0.31 12.20
CA GLN A 60 5.24 1.66 12.64
C GLN A 60 4.57 2.65 11.70
N PHE A 61 3.77 3.55 12.27
CA PHE A 61 3.16 4.69 11.61
C PHE A 61 3.94 5.95 11.95
N LYS A 62 4.26 6.75 10.94
CA LYS A 62 4.88 8.07 11.10
C LYS A 62 4.14 9.12 10.28
N LEU A 63 3.76 10.22 10.92
CA LEU A 63 3.22 11.43 10.29
C LEU A 63 3.93 12.64 10.89
N ASN A 64 4.70 13.38 10.08
CA ASN A 64 5.59 14.44 10.57
C ASN A 64 6.52 13.91 11.68
N ASP A 65 6.53 14.55 12.86
CA ASP A 65 7.32 14.13 14.02
C ASP A 65 6.63 13.07 14.90
N LEU A 66 5.36 12.77 14.61
CA LEU A 66 4.58 11.78 15.34
C LEU A 66 4.91 10.38 14.82
N THR A 67 5.48 9.53 15.68
CA THR A 67 5.75 8.11 15.37
C THR A 67 5.08 7.23 16.41
N ARG A 68 4.33 6.21 15.98
CA ARG A 68 3.69 5.22 16.85
C ARG A 68 3.76 3.82 16.28
N THR A 69 3.87 2.85 17.17
CA THR A 69 3.57 1.45 16.83
C THR A 69 2.06 1.28 16.81
N VAL A 70 1.52 0.69 15.74
CA VAL A 70 0.11 0.36 15.60
C VAL A 70 -0.05 -1.15 15.50
N GLY A 71 -0.91 -1.71 16.34
CA GLY A 71 -1.23 -3.14 16.36
C GLY A 71 -2.49 -3.44 15.54
N HIS A 72 -2.61 -4.68 15.06
CA HIS A 72 -3.82 -5.12 14.36
C HIS A 72 -5.07 -4.99 15.25
N PHE A 73 -6.11 -4.32 14.75
CA PHE A 73 -7.38 -4.15 15.44
C PHE A 73 -8.45 -5.06 14.84
N HIS A 74 -8.87 -4.82 13.61
CA HIS A 74 -9.71 -5.75 12.86
C HIS A 74 -9.51 -5.58 11.37
N TYR A 75 -9.69 -6.64 10.58
CA TYR A 75 -9.51 -6.57 9.11
C TYR A 75 -8.22 -5.81 8.76
N ASP A 76 -8.30 -4.77 7.92
CA ASP A 76 -7.18 -3.88 7.55
C ASP A 76 -7.12 -2.60 8.36
N THR A 77 -7.67 -2.62 9.58
CA THR A 77 -7.60 -1.54 10.55
C THR A 77 -6.58 -1.88 11.63
N PHE A 78 -5.69 -0.92 11.88
CA PHE A 78 -4.68 -0.96 12.93
C PHE A 78 -4.92 0.18 13.90
N ALA A 79 -4.51 0.02 15.16
CA ALA A 79 -4.73 1.01 16.19
C ALA A 79 -3.46 1.27 17.01
N VAL A 80 -3.28 2.52 17.41
CA VAL A 80 -2.36 2.86 18.50
C VAL A 80 -2.88 2.16 19.77
N PRO A 81 -2.03 1.42 20.51
CA PRO A 81 -2.42 0.82 21.78
C PRO A 81 -3.01 1.86 22.75
N ALA A 82 -3.86 1.39 23.68
CA ALA A 82 -4.30 2.24 24.77
C ALA A 82 -3.12 2.56 25.69
N ASP A 83 -2.92 3.84 25.95
CA ASP A 83 -1.91 4.40 26.84
C ASP A 83 -2.40 5.80 27.30
N PRO A 84 -2.81 5.97 28.58
CA PRO A 84 -3.39 7.21 29.08
C PRO A 84 -2.50 8.46 28.96
N ILE A 85 -1.20 8.29 28.73
CA ILE A 85 -0.26 9.40 28.54
C ILE A 85 0.02 9.69 27.06
N ASP A 86 -0.46 8.86 26.14
CA ASP A 86 -0.32 9.06 24.70
C ASP A 86 -1.52 9.86 24.16
N PRO A 87 -1.33 11.11 23.69
CA PRO A 87 -2.42 11.96 23.22
C PRO A 87 -3.18 11.41 22.00
N ILE A 88 -2.66 10.36 21.36
CA ILE A 88 -3.30 9.70 20.22
C ILE A 88 -3.55 8.20 20.47
N GLU A 89 -3.63 7.78 21.74
CA GLU A 89 -4.03 6.42 22.07
C GLU A 89 -5.35 6.04 21.40
N LYS A 90 -5.52 4.75 21.10
CA LYS A 90 -6.70 4.20 20.42
C LYS A 90 -7.00 4.80 19.02
N LEU A 91 -6.16 5.69 18.47
CA LEU A 91 -6.29 6.19 17.09
C LEU A 91 -6.23 5.00 16.13
N LYS A 92 -7.22 4.90 15.24
CA LYS A 92 -7.33 3.85 14.22
C LYS A 92 -6.91 4.39 12.87
N ILE A 93 -6.13 3.60 12.15
CA ILE A 93 -5.84 3.79 10.73
C ILE A 93 -6.41 2.60 9.96
N SER A 94 -6.99 2.82 8.78
CA SER A 94 -7.51 1.74 7.95
C SER A 94 -6.94 1.79 6.55
N PHE A 95 -6.41 0.67 6.06
CA PHE A 95 -5.94 0.56 4.69
C PHE A 95 -7.09 0.24 3.74
N ILE A 96 -6.93 0.65 2.48
CA ILE A 96 -7.90 0.43 1.41
C ILE A 96 -7.22 -0.28 0.25
N THR A 97 -7.80 -1.42 -0.14
CA THR A 97 -7.39 -2.23 -1.28
C THR A 97 -8.13 -1.78 -2.53
N ASP A 98 -7.42 -1.63 -3.66
CA ASP A 98 -8.04 -1.29 -4.94
C ASP A 98 -8.65 -2.52 -5.65
N LEU A 99 -9.20 -2.30 -6.85
CA LEU A 99 -9.83 -3.35 -7.67
C LEU A 99 -8.84 -4.41 -8.18
N ASN A 100 -7.53 -4.13 -8.18
CA ASN A 100 -6.50 -5.09 -8.54
C ASN A 100 -6.05 -5.93 -7.34
N GLY A 101 -6.54 -5.61 -6.14
CA GLY A 101 -6.12 -6.26 -4.91
C GLY A 101 -4.89 -5.62 -4.28
N ASP A 102 -4.46 -4.42 -4.69
CA ASP A 102 -3.28 -3.77 -4.09
C ASP A 102 -3.67 -2.74 -3.04
N ILE A 103 -2.87 -2.61 -1.96
CA ILE A 103 -3.03 -1.52 -1.00
C ILE A 103 -2.78 -0.18 -1.69
N SER A 104 -3.82 0.62 -1.79
CA SER A 104 -3.86 1.87 -2.57
C SER A 104 -3.81 3.13 -1.71
N SER A 105 -4.29 3.06 -0.47
CA SER A 105 -4.38 4.21 0.41
C SER A 105 -4.52 3.82 1.88
N VAL A 106 -4.30 4.78 2.76
CA VAL A 106 -4.60 4.70 4.19
C VAL A 106 -5.52 5.85 4.60
N SER A 107 -6.54 5.52 5.39
CA SER A 107 -7.56 6.44 5.88
C SER A 107 -7.37 6.69 7.37
N ILE A 108 -7.29 7.96 7.79
CA ILE A 108 -6.95 8.36 9.15
C ILE A 108 -7.88 9.49 9.64
N PRO A 109 -8.60 9.33 10.75
CA PRO A 109 -9.47 10.36 11.33
C PRO A 109 -8.66 11.35 12.18
N LEU A 110 -7.93 12.26 11.53
CA LEU A 110 -7.07 13.24 12.20
C LEU A 110 -7.83 14.43 12.82
N GLU A 111 -9.07 14.67 12.40
CA GLU A 111 -9.88 15.79 12.85
C GLU A 111 -11.23 15.33 13.39
N GLU A 112 -11.67 15.98 14.46
CA GLU A 112 -13.01 15.77 14.99
C GLU A 112 -14.06 16.33 14.02
N ASN A 113 -15.16 15.58 13.80
CA ASN A 113 -16.31 15.97 12.99
C ASN A 113 -16.05 16.13 11.48
N VAL A 114 -14.91 15.68 10.97
CA VAL A 114 -14.63 15.59 9.53
C VAL A 114 -14.51 14.12 9.12
N LYS A 115 -14.73 13.83 7.83
CA LYS A 115 -14.45 12.50 7.28
C LYS A 115 -12.97 12.18 7.46
N SER A 116 -12.65 10.89 7.64
CA SER A 116 -11.27 10.43 7.67
C SER A 116 -10.48 10.91 6.46
N ILE A 117 -9.27 11.41 6.71
CA ILE A 117 -8.36 11.92 5.71
C ILE A 117 -7.76 10.74 4.96
N LEU A 118 -7.84 10.79 3.63
CA LEU A 118 -7.29 9.77 2.74
C LEU A 118 -5.88 10.15 2.28
N PHE A 119 -4.94 9.24 2.45
CA PHE A 119 -3.57 9.35 1.94
C PHE A 119 -3.36 8.28 0.87
N ASP A 120 -3.10 8.70 -0.37
CA ASP A 120 -2.87 7.80 -1.50
C ASP A 120 -1.43 7.27 -1.46
N ARG A 121 -1.24 5.98 -1.76
CA ARG A 121 0.08 5.37 -1.82
C ARG A 121 0.93 6.07 -2.88
N VAL A 122 2.18 6.32 -2.54
CA VAL A 122 3.16 6.94 -3.43
C VAL A 122 4.19 5.90 -3.85
N ALA A 123 4.47 5.85 -5.16
CA ALA A 123 5.54 5.03 -5.70
C ALA A 123 6.89 5.38 -5.06
N GLU A 124 7.69 4.36 -4.78
CA GLU A 124 8.97 4.53 -4.12
C GLU A 124 9.92 5.35 -4.99
N LYS A 125 10.76 6.17 -4.36
CA LYS A 125 11.69 7.07 -5.05
C LYS A 125 12.53 6.36 -6.11
N GLN A 126 13.00 5.14 -5.83
CA GLN A 126 13.79 4.33 -6.76
C GLN A 126 13.07 4.06 -8.09
N MET A 127 11.73 4.06 -8.12
CA MET A 127 10.95 3.87 -9.35
C MET A 127 11.02 5.06 -10.30
N PHE A 128 11.71 6.14 -9.91
CA PHE A 128 12.03 7.29 -10.74
C PHE A 128 13.54 7.41 -11.01
N GLU A 129 14.35 6.49 -10.47
CA GLU A 129 15.80 6.46 -10.63
C GLU A 129 16.16 5.63 -11.87
N ARG A 130 17.09 6.16 -12.67
CA ARG A 130 17.41 5.59 -13.97
C ARG A 130 17.99 4.19 -13.85
N GLU A 131 18.90 3.99 -12.90
CA GLU A 131 19.61 2.74 -12.64
C GLU A 131 18.66 1.61 -12.21
N PHE A 132 17.57 1.96 -11.52
CA PHE A 132 16.52 1.01 -11.17
C PHE A 132 15.72 0.62 -12.41
N LEU A 133 15.25 1.61 -13.18
CA LEU A 133 14.40 1.40 -14.36
C LEU A 133 15.15 0.71 -15.52
N GLU A 134 16.46 0.92 -15.65
CA GLU A 134 17.29 0.29 -16.69
C GLU A 134 17.24 -1.24 -16.63
N GLN A 135 17.02 -1.82 -15.45
CA GLN A 135 16.92 -3.27 -15.27
C GLN A 135 15.69 -3.86 -15.98
N PHE A 136 14.64 -3.06 -16.21
CA PHE A 136 13.38 -3.46 -16.84
C PHE A 136 13.36 -3.26 -18.36
N ILE A 137 14.37 -2.60 -18.91
CA ILE A 137 14.47 -2.37 -20.36
C ILE A 137 14.81 -3.68 -21.03
N GLY A 138 14.02 -4.07 -22.03
CA GLY A 138 14.23 -5.30 -22.76
C GLY A 138 13.10 -5.62 -23.73
N ASP A 139 13.29 -6.68 -24.49
CA ASP A 139 12.26 -7.27 -25.33
C ASP A 139 11.70 -8.50 -24.65
N TYR A 140 10.38 -8.59 -24.62
CA TYR A 140 9.65 -9.64 -23.91
C TYR A 140 8.77 -10.39 -24.90
N ASP A 141 8.68 -11.71 -24.77
CA ASP A 141 7.87 -12.56 -25.64
C ASP A 141 6.44 -12.71 -25.12
N PHE A 142 5.56 -11.89 -25.67
CA PHE A 142 4.13 -11.93 -25.38
C PHE A 142 3.42 -12.76 -26.44
N MET A 143 3.24 -14.05 -26.17
CA MET A 143 2.52 -14.97 -27.07
C MET A 143 3.09 -14.97 -28.51
N GLY A 144 4.42 -14.99 -28.65
CA GLY A 144 5.12 -14.93 -29.93
C GLY A 144 5.25 -13.53 -30.54
N ARG A 145 4.67 -12.50 -29.92
CA ARG A 145 4.86 -11.08 -30.29
C ARG A 145 5.92 -10.46 -29.39
N THR A 146 6.72 -9.55 -29.93
CA THR A 146 7.68 -8.79 -29.11
C THR A 146 6.98 -7.62 -28.45
N LEU A 147 6.95 -7.59 -27.12
CA LEU A 147 6.67 -6.38 -26.34
C LEU A 147 8.00 -5.73 -25.96
N SER A 148 8.27 -4.54 -26.47
CA SER A 148 9.49 -3.79 -26.16
C SER A 148 9.23 -2.83 -25.01
N VAL A 149 9.97 -2.98 -23.91
CA VAL A 149 10.02 -1.99 -22.82
C VAL A 149 11.26 -1.12 -23.03
N ARG A 150 11.07 0.20 -23.10
CA ARG A 150 12.11 1.20 -23.40
C ARG A 150 11.90 2.48 -22.60
N PHE A 151 12.92 3.32 -22.52
CA PHE A 151 12.77 4.69 -22.05
C PHE A 151 12.06 5.56 -23.09
N ASN A 152 11.19 6.43 -22.61
CA ASN A 152 10.74 7.65 -23.27
C ASN A 152 11.01 8.83 -22.31
N GLY A 153 12.07 9.59 -22.60
CA GLY A 153 12.62 10.55 -21.63
C GLY A 153 13.11 9.83 -20.36
N SER A 154 12.52 10.17 -19.22
CA SER A 154 12.83 9.57 -17.91
C SER A 154 11.87 8.46 -17.48
N LYS A 155 10.85 8.14 -18.27
CA LYS A 155 9.82 7.14 -17.93
C LYS A 155 9.96 5.91 -18.80
N LEU A 156 9.40 4.79 -18.35
CA LEU A 156 9.28 3.59 -19.17
C LEU A 156 8.01 3.63 -20.04
N THR A 157 8.12 3.03 -21.21
CA THR A 157 7.01 2.74 -22.13
C THR A 157 7.10 1.30 -22.60
N ALA A 158 5.96 0.66 -22.80
CA ALA A 158 5.85 -0.66 -23.44
C ALA A 158 5.20 -0.51 -24.83
N ALA A 159 5.64 -1.26 -25.84
CA ALA A 159 5.05 -1.18 -27.17
C ALA A 159 5.19 -2.49 -27.95
N PHE A 160 4.18 -2.81 -28.76
CA PHE A 160 4.30 -3.79 -29.82
C PHE A 160 4.76 -3.11 -31.12
N PRO A 161 5.49 -3.81 -32.02
CA PRO A 161 5.88 -3.28 -33.32
C PRO A 161 4.67 -2.74 -34.10
N GLY A 162 4.73 -1.46 -34.48
CA GLY A 162 3.69 -0.78 -35.26
C GLY A 162 2.48 -0.30 -34.46
N GLU A 163 2.42 -0.55 -33.14
CA GLU A 163 1.33 -0.07 -32.27
C GLU A 163 1.73 1.19 -31.50
N PRO A 164 0.76 1.97 -30.99
CA PRO A 164 1.02 3.09 -30.09
C PRO A 164 1.82 2.66 -28.85
N VAL A 165 2.73 3.53 -28.41
CA VAL A 165 3.46 3.31 -27.16
C VAL A 165 2.53 3.44 -25.96
N LEU A 166 2.65 2.53 -25.01
CA LEU A 166 1.90 2.49 -23.76
C LEU A 166 2.77 3.09 -22.64
N PRO A 167 2.44 4.27 -22.10
CA PRO A 167 3.17 4.84 -20.97
C PRO A 167 2.98 3.99 -19.71
N LEU A 168 4.08 3.78 -18.98
CA LEU A 168 4.07 3.09 -17.69
C LEU A 168 4.22 4.11 -16.56
N GLU A 169 3.31 4.04 -15.59
CA GLU A 169 3.35 4.88 -14.40
C GLU A 169 3.71 4.02 -13.17
N PRO A 170 4.75 4.40 -12.40
CA PRO A 170 5.10 3.72 -11.17
C PRO A 170 3.92 3.57 -10.21
N LYS A 171 3.68 2.36 -9.70
CA LYS A 171 2.68 2.10 -8.66
C LYS A 171 3.38 1.84 -7.31
N HIS A 172 4.07 0.71 -7.17
CA HIS A 172 4.99 0.43 -6.06
C HIS A 172 5.90 -0.75 -6.39
N GLY A 173 7.05 -0.86 -5.72
CA GLY A 173 8.03 -1.93 -5.92
C GLY A 173 8.49 -2.03 -7.38
N THR A 174 8.00 -3.04 -8.10
CA THR A 174 8.27 -3.27 -9.53
C THR A 174 6.99 -3.31 -10.36
N LEU A 175 5.86 -2.87 -9.79
CA LEU A 175 4.53 -2.83 -10.38
C LEU A 175 4.24 -1.44 -10.97
N PHE A 176 3.78 -1.42 -12.21
CA PHE A 176 3.46 -0.22 -12.96
C PHE A 176 2.02 -0.29 -13.49
N ASN A 177 1.34 0.85 -13.48
CA ASN A 177 0.08 1.02 -14.20
C ASN A 177 0.36 1.27 -15.68
N VAL A 178 -0.47 0.70 -16.55
CA VAL A 178 -0.47 1.03 -17.98
C VAL A 178 -1.44 2.18 -18.20
N VAL A 179 -0.93 3.41 -18.37
CA VAL A 179 -1.74 4.64 -18.32
C VAL A 179 -2.91 4.64 -19.30
N SER A 180 -2.68 4.12 -20.52
CA SER A 180 -3.69 4.09 -21.59
C SER A 180 -4.73 2.97 -21.42
N LEU A 181 -4.55 2.06 -20.47
CA LEU A 181 -5.38 0.87 -20.25
C LEU A 181 -5.76 0.75 -18.75
N PRO A 182 -6.82 1.44 -18.29
CA PRO A 182 -7.26 1.37 -16.90
C PRO A 182 -7.49 -0.08 -16.43
N GLY A 183 -7.01 -0.41 -15.23
CA GLY A 183 -7.08 -1.77 -14.68
C GLY A 183 -6.04 -2.74 -15.26
N THR A 184 -5.10 -2.25 -16.09
CA THR A 184 -3.99 -3.04 -16.60
C THR A 184 -2.68 -2.66 -15.90
N THR A 185 -1.91 -3.66 -15.50
CA THR A 185 -0.62 -3.50 -14.83
C THR A 185 0.48 -4.31 -15.51
N ILE A 186 1.72 -3.85 -15.31
CA ILE A 186 2.93 -4.61 -15.61
C ILE A 186 3.76 -4.72 -14.34
N GLU A 187 4.08 -5.94 -13.92
CA GLU A 187 4.99 -6.18 -12.80
C GLU A 187 6.25 -6.90 -13.26
N PHE A 188 7.42 -6.32 -13.03
CA PHE A 188 8.68 -6.98 -13.37
C PHE A 188 9.08 -7.96 -12.27
N LYS A 189 9.43 -9.19 -12.67
CA LYS A 189 9.81 -10.28 -11.77
C LYS A 189 11.23 -10.74 -12.06
N LYS A 190 11.91 -11.15 -10.98
CA LYS A 190 13.23 -11.76 -11.05
C LYS A 190 13.11 -13.25 -11.37
N ASP A 191 14.10 -13.79 -12.06
CA ASP A 191 14.32 -15.23 -12.10
C ASP A 191 15.15 -15.72 -10.90
N GLU A 192 15.48 -17.02 -10.92
CA GLU A 192 16.28 -17.69 -9.89
C GLU A 192 17.70 -17.10 -9.74
N SER A 193 18.22 -16.41 -10.76
CA SER A 193 19.51 -15.72 -10.69
C SER A 193 19.42 -14.33 -10.05
N GLY A 194 18.19 -13.84 -9.80
CA GLY A 194 17.93 -12.51 -9.27
C GLY A 194 17.86 -11.41 -10.34
N ALA A 195 17.91 -11.76 -11.63
CA ALA A 195 17.82 -10.83 -12.74
C ALA A 195 16.36 -10.63 -13.20
N PHE A 196 16.00 -9.40 -13.59
CA PHE A 196 14.67 -9.09 -14.13
C PHE A 196 14.52 -9.60 -15.59
N THR A 197 14.12 -10.86 -15.70
CA THR A 197 13.94 -11.56 -16.98
C THR A 197 12.48 -11.95 -17.23
N GLN A 198 11.56 -11.52 -16.37
CA GLN A 198 10.14 -11.81 -16.48
C GLN A 198 9.32 -10.55 -16.22
N LEU A 199 8.14 -10.48 -16.81
CA LEU A 199 7.10 -9.55 -16.39
C LEU A 199 5.74 -10.26 -16.35
N ILE A 200 4.89 -9.83 -15.43
CA ILE A 200 3.48 -10.18 -15.37
C ILE A 200 2.69 -9.05 -16.01
N PHE A 201 1.91 -9.36 -17.05
CA PHE A 201 0.92 -8.44 -17.58
C PHE A 201 -0.43 -8.80 -16.97
N GLY A 202 -0.92 -7.94 -16.08
CA GLY A 202 -2.20 -8.09 -15.40
C GLY A 202 -3.30 -7.29 -16.07
N ALA A 203 -4.47 -7.90 -16.26
CA ALA A 203 -5.73 -7.25 -16.57
C ALA A 203 -6.78 -7.75 -15.56
N THR A 204 -7.94 -7.08 -15.46
CA THR A 204 -8.95 -7.22 -14.39
C THR A 204 -9.25 -8.65 -13.93
N ASP A 205 -9.17 -9.67 -14.80
CA ASP A 205 -9.42 -11.07 -14.45
C ASP A 205 -8.34 -12.06 -14.92
N VAL A 206 -7.26 -11.59 -15.56
CA VAL A 206 -6.25 -12.46 -16.18
C VAL A 206 -4.85 -11.88 -16.02
N SER A 207 -3.89 -12.75 -15.68
CA SER A 207 -2.46 -12.42 -15.67
C SER A 207 -1.69 -13.32 -16.63
N TYR A 208 -0.75 -12.72 -17.36
CA TYR A 208 0.15 -13.44 -18.28
C TYR A 208 1.60 -13.30 -17.80
N LEU A 209 2.26 -14.44 -17.56
CA LEU A 209 3.71 -14.47 -17.34
C LEU A 209 4.44 -14.42 -18.68
N ILE A 210 5.33 -13.45 -18.82
CA ILE A 210 5.99 -13.10 -20.08
C ILE A 210 7.49 -13.09 -19.83
N LYS A 211 8.22 -13.87 -20.62
CA LYS A 211 9.68 -13.99 -20.48
C LYS A 211 10.39 -12.98 -21.36
N ARG A 212 11.49 -12.45 -20.86
CA ARG A 212 12.44 -11.65 -21.63
C ARG A 212 13.10 -12.55 -22.69
N LYS A 213 13.32 -11.98 -23.87
CA LYS A 213 14.04 -12.60 -24.99
C LYS A 213 15.54 -12.56 -24.77
#